data_AF-A0A368LNE5-F1
#
_entry.id   AF-A0A368LNE5-F1
#
_cell.length_a   1.000
_cell.length_b   1.000
_cell.length_c   1.000
_cell.angle_alpha   90.00
_cell.angle_beta   90.00
_cell.angle_gamma   90.00
#
_symmetry.space_group_name_H-M   'P 1'
#
loop_
_entity.id
_entity.type
_entity.pdbx_description
1 polymer ?
#
loop_
_entity_poly.entity_id
_entity_poly.type
_entity_poly.pdbx_seq_one_letter_code
_entity_poly.pdbx_strand_id
1 'polypeptide(L)'
;MQTTHLFQPQPHIPLWLKYTVWAAILIISFIIENLTNLKVASLFFVSILLILFALGQYVYGQNLGFTFTETHFQQHLFKGGWVLHWTNMKRIDECKYDFQGWCTPIPWIGIEIKDYQSCIERMSPKIITQILLHQRSLLLLGLKQHGRQREFEDHVMKDPPYLLPSGKRLLGLQAMLAHRMAIQKELWGFDLFIAEGDLIKPKEEFIGMARRYLAASHSNQKITTKG
;
A
#
# COMPACT_ATOMS: atom_id res chain seq x y z
N MET A 1 -1.86 -21.25 12.46
CA MET A 1 -2.36 -20.88 11.11
C MET A 1 -1.19 -20.76 10.16
N GLN A 2 -1.26 -21.40 8.99
CA GLN A 2 -0.18 -21.28 8.00
C GLN A 2 -0.02 -19.83 7.51
N THR A 3 1.21 -19.44 7.17
CA THR A 3 1.51 -18.12 6.60
C THR A 3 0.92 -18.02 5.20
N THR A 4 0.15 -16.96 4.94
CA THR A 4 -0.43 -16.71 3.61
C THR A 4 0.24 -15.51 2.95
N HIS A 5 0.69 -15.70 1.72
CA HIS A 5 1.28 -14.65 0.89
C HIS A 5 0.31 -14.27 -0.23
N LEU A 6 -0.06 -13.00 -0.30
CA LEU A 6 -0.89 -12.43 -1.35
C LEU A 6 -0.02 -11.42 -2.10
N PHE A 7 0.66 -11.84 -3.15
CA PHE A 7 1.43 -10.95 -4.03
C PHE A 7 0.71 -10.78 -5.37
N GLN A 8 0.85 -9.59 -5.95
CA GLN A 8 0.31 -9.36 -7.29
C GLN A 8 0.95 -10.36 -8.25
N PRO A 9 0.15 -11.07 -9.06
CA PRO A 9 0.69 -12.02 -10.01
C PRO A 9 1.59 -11.25 -10.97
N GLN A 10 2.87 -11.63 -11.02
CA GLN A 10 3.77 -11.07 -12.01
C GLN A 10 3.25 -11.44 -13.41
N PRO A 11 3.24 -10.50 -14.36
CA PRO A 11 2.70 -10.77 -15.69
C PRO A 11 3.46 -11.94 -16.33
N HIS A 12 2.77 -13.07 -16.46
CA HIS A 12 3.35 -14.27 -17.06
C HIS A 12 3.32 -14.13 -18.59
N ILE A 13 4.34 -13.47 -19.13
CA ILE A 13 4.51 -13.34 -20.58
C ILE A 13 4.88 -14.72 -21.15
N PRO A 14 4.03 -15.35 -21.99
CA PRO A 14 4.31 -16.66 -22.52
C PRO A 14 5.55 -16.63 -23.44
N LEU A 15 6.30 -17.72 -23.47
CA LEU A 15 7.57 -17.80 -24.20
C LEU A 15 7.41 -17.48 -25.69
N TRP A 16 6.34 -17.95 -26.33
CA TRP A 16 6.07 -17.68 -27.75
C TRP A 16 5.95 -16.17 -28.03
N LEU A 17 5.29 -15.41 -27.15
CA LEU A 17 5.11 -13.97 -27.31
C LEU A 17 6.45 -13.22 -27.19
N LYS A 18 7.35 -13.70 -26.31
CA LYS A 18 8.72 -13.15 -26.21
C LYS A 18 9.48 -13.36 -27.52
N TYR A 19 9.42 -14.57 -28.08
CA TYR A 19 10.09 -14.88 -29.35
C TYR A 19 9.50 -14.12 -30.53
N THR A 20 8.18 -13.92 -30.60
CA THR A 20 7.56 -13.12 -31.67
C THR A 20 7.97 -11.65 -31.60
N VAL A 21 8.08 -11.07 -30.40
CA VAL A 21 8.57 -9.69 -30.23
C VAL A 21 10.03 -9.58 -30.66
N TRP A 22 10.89 -10.53 -30.28
CA TRP A 22 12.29 -10.56 -30.73
C TRP A 22 12.42 -10.69 -32.25
N ALA A 23 11.64 -11.58 -32.87
CA ALA A 23 11.61 -11.75 -34.31
C ALA A 23 11.16 -10.47 -35.03
N ALA A 24 10.11 -9.80 -34.53
CA ALA A 24 9.64 -8.54 -35.07
C ALA A 24 10.71 -7.43 -34.99
N ILE A 25 11.41 -7.31 -33.86
CA ILE A 25 12.51 -6.33 -33.70
C ILE A 25 13.64 -6.59 -34.69
N LEU A 26 14.03 -7.85 -34.90
CA LEU A 26 15.05 -8.22 -35.88
C LEU A 26 14.62 -7.91 -37.31
N ILE A 27 13.38 -8.23 -37.68
CA ILE A 27 12.82 -7.94 -39.01
C ILE A 27 12.80 -6.42 -39.24
N ILE A 28 12.32 -5.63 -38.27
CA ILE A 28 12.29 -4.17 -38.37
C ILE A 28 13.71 -3.60 -38.49
N SER A 29 14.67 -4.12 -37.72
CA SER A 29 16.07 -3.70 -37.82
C SER A 29 16.65 -3.98 -39.21
N PHE A 30 16.33 -5.14 -39.80
CA PHE A 30 16.77 -5.50 -41.15
C PHE A 30 16.12 -4.63 -42.24
N ILE A 31 14.84 -4.28 -42.08
CA ILE A 31 14.16 -3.33 -42.97
C ILE A 31 14.83 -1.94 -42.89
N ILE A 32 15.15 -1.46 -41.70
CA ILE A 32 15.82 -0.16 -41.50
C ILE A 32 17.22 -0.15 -42.13
N GLU A 33 17.96 -1.27 -42.01
CA GLU A 33 19.26 -1.43 -42.65
C GLU A 33 19.16 -1.29 -44.17
N ASN A 34 18.17 -1.96 -44.78
CA ASN A 34 17.94 -1.92 -46.22
C ASN A 34 17.50 -0.54 -46.74
N LEU A 35 16.72 0.21 -45.96
CA LEU A 35 16.23 1.53 -46.36
C LEU A 35 17.23 2.67 -46.10
N THR A 36 18.01 2.57 -45.02
CA THR A 36 18.85 3.68 -44.56
C THR A 36 20.33 3.32 -44.61
N ASN A 37 20.84 2.79 -43.49
CA ASN A 37 22.24 2.47 -43.28
C ASN A 37 22.38 1.59 -42.03
N LEU A 38 23.42 0.76 -41.98
CA LEU A 38 23.72 -0.11 -40.84
C LEU A 38 23.87 0.65 -39.51
N LYS A 39 24.42 1.87 -39.53
CA LYS A 39 24.60 2.71 -38.33
C LYS A 39 23.28 3.14 -37.70
N VAL A 40 22.25 3.38 -38.51
CA VAL A 40 20.92 3.79 -38.03
C VAL A 40 20.17 2.57 -37.50
N ALA A 41 20.28 1.43 -38.18
CA ALA A 41 19.70 0.18 -37.73
C ALA A 41 20.27 -0.27 -36.37
N SER A 42 21.59 -0.18 -36.18
CA SER A 42 22.22 -0.55 -34.91
C SER A 42 21.82 0.38 -33.75
N LEU A 43 21.72 1.69 -33.99
CA LEU A 43 21.24 2.64 -32.98
C LEU A 43 19.81 2.33 -32.55
N PHE A 44 18.92 2.04 -33.51
CA PHE A 44 17.53 1.68 -33.23
C PHE A 44 17.43 0.40 -32.40
N PHE A 45 18.17 -0.65 -32.79
CA PHE A 45 18.19 -1.92 -32.05
C PHE A 45 18.65 -1.74 -30.60
N VAL A 46 19.74 -0.99 -30.38
CA VAL A 46 20.26 -0.71 -29.03
C VAL A 46 19.25 0.09 -28.21
N SER A 47 18.59 1.09 -28.81
CA SER A 47 17.59 1.90 -28.10
C SER A 47 16.39 1.08 -27.63
N ILE A 48 15.87 0.19 -28.48
CA ILE A 48 14.77 -0.72 -28.12
C ILE A 48 15.21 -1.69 -27.02
N LEU A 49 16.42 -2.23 -27.11
CA LEU A 49 16.94 -3.16 -26.11
C LEU A 49 17.02 -2.49 -24.72
N LEU A 50 17.49 -1.25 -24.66
CA LEU A 50 17.53 -0.47 -23.41
C LEU A 50 16.12 -0.20 -22.86
N ILE A 51 15.16 0.14 -23.73
CA ILE A 51 13.77 0.36 -23.33
C ILE A 51 13.14 -0.93 -22.78
N LEU A 52 13.32 -2.06 -23.47
CA LEU A 52 12.80 -3.36 -23.02
C LEU A 52 13.43 -3.80 -21.70
N PHE A 53 14.74 -3.57 -21.53
CA PHE A 53 15.42 -3.85 -20.28
C PHE A 53 14.89 -2.99 -19.13
N ALA A 54 14.71 -1.68 -19.36
CA ALA A 54 14.16 -0.76 -18.38
C ALA A 54 12.72 -1.11 -18.00
N LEU A 55 11.87 -1.43 -18.99
CA LEU A 55 10.49 -1.88 -18.77
C LEU A 55 10.46 -3.20 -17.99
N GLY A 56 11.34 -4.15 -18.31
CA GLY A 56 11.46 -5.41 -17.57
C GLY A 56 11.77 -5.17 -16.10
N GLN A 57 12.82 -4.39 -15.81
CA GLN A 57 13.18 -4.06 -14.42
C GLN A 57 12.03 -3.34 -13.68
N TYR A 58 11.35 -2.42 -14.37
CA TYR A 58 10.23 -1.68 -13.78
C TYR A 58 9.02 -2.58 -13.46
N VAL A 59 8.68 -3.53 -14.33
CA VAL A 59 7.53 -4.43 -14.13
C VAL A 59 7.83 -5.52 -13.10
N TYR A 60 8.98 -6.19 -13.21
CA TYR A 60 9.33 -7.30 -12.31
C TYR A 60 9.84 -6.83 -10.94
N GLY A 61 10.22 -5.56 -10.79
CA GLY A 61 10.61 -4.98 -9.50
C GLY A 61 9.43 -4.67 -8.56
N GLN A 62 8.19 -4.77 -9.02
CA GLN A 62 7.00 -4.43 -8.24
C GLN A 62 6.53 -5.62 -7.40
N ASN A 63 7.16 -5.81 -6.24
CA ASN A 63 6.68 -6.75 -5.21
C ASN A 63 5.62 -6.09 -4.32
N LEU A 64 4.47 -5.79 -4.92
CA LEU A 64 3.29 -5.29 -4.20
C LEU A 64 2.49 -6.47 -3.66
N GLY A 65 2.17 -6.44 -2.36
CA GLY A 65 1.43 -7.53 -1.77
C GLY A 65 1.29 -7.46 -0.26
N PHE A 66 0.78 -8.54 0.30
CA PHE A 66 0.52 -8.70 1.72
C PHE A 66 1.03 -10.05 2.20
N THR A 67 1.60 -10.06 3.39
CA THR A 67 1.96 -11.29 4.11
C THR A 67 1.17 -11.35 5.41
N PHE A 68 0.45 -12.45 5.59
CA PHE A 68 -0.29 -12.78 6.80
C PHE A 68 0.46 -13.90 7.52
N THR A 69 1.08 -13.60 8.66
CA THR A 69 1.67 -14.62 9.54
C THR A 69 0.81 -14.80 10.79
N GLU A 70 1.16 -15.74 11.65
CA GLU A 70 0.49 -15.92 12.95
C GLU A 70 0.69 -14.73 13.90
N THR A 71 1.80 -14.00 13.78
CA THR A 71 2.19 -12.95 14.76
C THR A 71 1.98 -11.53 14.24
N HIS A 72 2.11 -11.32 12.93
CA HIS A 72 2.02 -10.01 12.31
C HIS A 72 1.41 -10.04 10.92
N PHE A 73 0.92 -8.87 10.54
CA PHE A 73 0.44 -8.49 9.23
C PHE A 73 1.44 -7.53 8.59
N GLN A 74 1.80 -7.77 7.33
CA GLN A 74 2.74 -6.92 6.59
C GLN A 74 2.19 -6.55 5.22
N GLN A 75 2.30 -5.27 4.87
CA GLN A 75 2.12 -4.79 3.51
C GLN A 75 3.48 -4.51 2.86
N HIS A 76 3.68 -5.04 1.67
CA HIS A 76 4.83 -4.80 0.81
C HIS A 76 4.47 -3.80 -0.27
N LEU A 77 5.25 -2.74 -0.35
CA LEU A 77 5.14 -1.63 -1.28
C LEU A 77 6.43 -1.56 -2.11
N PHE A 78 6.38 -0.95 -3.29
CA PHE A 78 7.55 -0.88 -4.18
C PHE A 78 8.81 -0.29 -3.51
N LYS A 79 8.63 0.64 -2.55
CA LYS A 79 9.73 1.34 -1.86
C LYS A 79 9.89 0.93 -0.38
N GLY A 80 9.36 -0.23 0.02
CA GLY A 80 9.50 -0.77 1.37
C GLY A 80 8.22 -1.44 1.86
N GLY A 81 7.94 -1.38 3.15
CA GLY A 81 6.70 -1.91 3.69
C GLY A 81 6.49 -1.46 5.12
N TRP A 82 5.34 -1.81 5.67
CA TRP A 82 5.07 -1.65 7.09
C TRP A 82 4.53 -2.95 7.65
N VAL A 83 4.80 -3.15 8.95
CA VAL A 83 4.45 -4.35 9.69
C VAL A 83 3.64 -3.94 10.91
N LEU A 84 2.56 -4.68 11.18
CA LEU A 84 1.70 -4.48 12.33
C LEU A 84 1.44 -5.83 13.00
N HIS A 85 1.74 -5.91 14.30
CA HIS A 85 1.39 -7.10 15.09
C HIS A 85 -0.12 -7.20 15.29
N TRP A 86 -0.66 -8.41 15.20
CA TRP A 86 -2.09 -8.64 15.42
C TRP A 86 -2.55 -8.22 16.82
N THR A 87 -1.66 -8.36 17.81
CA THR A 87 -1.93 -7.92 19.20
C THR A 87 -2.21 -6.41 19.31
N ASN A 88 -1.58 -5.60 18.45
CA ASN A 88 -1.73 -4.16 18.40
C ASN A 88 -2.90 -3.71 17.51
N MET A 89 -3.43 -4.60 16.68
CA MET A 89 -4.63 -4.35 15.89
C MET A 89 -5.87 -4.57 16.78
N LYS A 90 -6.84 -3.67 16.70
CA LYS A 90 -8.12 -3.79 17.42
C LYS A 90 -9.23 -4.32 16.53
N ARG A 91 -9.37 -3.75 15.33
CA ARG A 91 -10.33 -4.22 14.32
C ARG A 91 -9.84 -3.86 12.92
N ILE A 92 -10.39 -4.58 11.95
CA ILE A 92 -10.23 -4.33 10.52
C ILE A 92 -11.58 -4.49 9.84
N ASP A 93 -12.03 -3.44 9.15
CA ASP A 93 -13.36 -3.36 8.59
C ASP A 93 -13.38 -2.51 7.31
N GLU A 94 -14.48 -2.59 6.58
CA GLU A 94 -14.76 -1.74 5.43
C GLU A 94 -15.03 -0.29 5.88
N CYS A 95 -14.53 0.68 5.12
CA CYS A 95 -14.88 2.08 5.33
C CYS A 95 -16.19 2.42 4.61
N LYS A 96 -17.02 3.22 5.26
CA LYS A 96 -18.32 3.69 4.73
C LYS A 96 -18.33 5.20 4.70
N TYR A 97 -18.82 5.74 3.61
CA TYR A 97 -19.11 7.14 3.44
C TYR A 97 -20.60 7.36 3.67
N ASP A 98 -20.91 8.24 4.61
CA ASP A 98 -22.29 8.64 4.90
C ASP A 98 -22.55 9.99 4.26
N PHE A 99 -23.56 10.07 3.41
CA PHE A 99 -23.99 11.32 2.81
C PHE A 99 -25.52 11.39 2.80
N GLN A 100 -26.06 12.36 3.53
CA GLN A 100 -27.51 12.62 3.59
C GLN A 100 -28.34 11.37 3.96
N GLY A 101 -27.82 10.52 4.85
CA GLY A 101 -28.50 9.30 5.30
C GLY A 101 -28.29 8.07 4.39
N TRP A 102 -27.51 8.22 3.31
CA TRP A 102 -27.07 7.11 2.46
C TRP A 102 -25.65 6.69 2.86
N CYS A 103 -25.52 5.44 3.29
CA CYS A 103 -24.23 4.83 3.59
C CYS A 103 -23.72 4.02 2.39
N THR A 104 -22.70 4.54 1.70
CA THR A 104 -22.05 3.86 0.57
C THR A 104 -20.67 3.34 0.96
N PRO A 105 -20.31 2.09 0.61
CA PRO A 105 -18.96 1.59 0.85
C PRO A 105 -17.96 2.32 -0.05
N ILE A 106 -16.81 2.69 0.51
CA ILE A 106 -15.71 3.30 -0.25
C ILE A 106 -14.61 2.26 -0.54
N PRO A 107 -13.74 2.49 -1.53
CA PRO A 107 -12.68 1.56 -1.91
C PRO A 107 -11.48 1.61 -0.95
N TRP A 108 -11.76 1.57 0.36
CA TRP A 108 -10.79 1.63 1.44
C TRP A 108 -11.14 0.65 2.55
N ILE A 109 -10.13 -0.02 3.06
CA ILE A 109 -10.20 -0.84 4.28
C ILE A 109 -9.56 -0.06 5.41
N GLY A 110 -10.26 0.04 6.54
CA GLY A 110 -9.80 0.72 7.73
C GLY A 110 -9.25 -0.27 8.76
N ILE A 111 -8.14 0.12 9.39
CA ILE A 111 -7.48 -0.62 10.48
C ILE A 111 -7.43 0.28 11.71
N GLU A 112 -7.99 -0.21 12.82
CA GLU A 112 -7.88 0.44 14.12
C GLU A 112 -6.69 -0.14 14.90
N ILE A 113 -5.83 0.74 15.41
CA ILE A 113 -4.56 0.45 16.09
C ILE A 113 -4.68 0.91 17.55
N LYS A 114 -4.13 0.10 18.48
CA LYS A 114 -4.15 0.38 19.92
C LYS A 114 -3.02 1.32 20.33
N ASP A 115 -1.79 1.00 19.95
CA ASP A 115 -0.58 1.78 20.24
C ASP A 115 0.07 2.28 18.94
N TYR A 116 0.16 3.60 18.79
CA TYR A 116 0.78 4.24 17.64
C TYR A 116 2.30 4.13 17.68
N GLN A 117 2.91 4.14 18.87
CA GLN A 117 4.37 4.16 19.01
C GLN A 117 4.99 2.94 18.33
N SER A 118 4.49 1.76 18.69
CA SER A 118 4.87 0.48 18.11
C SER A 118 4.75 0.41 16.59
N CYS A 119 3.83 1.18 15.99
CA CYS A 119 3.61 1.17 14.55
C CYS A 119 4.51 2.18 13.83
N ILE A 120 4.49 3.44 14.29
CA ILE A 120 5.18 4.57 13.64
C ILE A 120 6.70 4.43 13.71
N GLU A 121 7.25 3.95 14.83
CA GLU A 121 8.71 3.82 14.99
C GLU A 121 9.32 2.75 14.10
N ARG A 122 8.53 1.75 13.68
CA ARG A 122 8.97 0.70 12.74
C ARG A 122 8.81 1.10 11.27
N MET A 123 8.06 2.16 10.98
CA MET A 123 7.87 2.62 9.61
C MET A 123 9.07 3.47 9.14
N SER A 124 9.55 3.17 7.94
CA SER A 124 10.57 4.00 7.31
C SER A 124 9.97 5.34 6.84
N PRO A 125 10.74 6.44 6.84
CA PRO A 125 10.25 7.75 6.38
C PRO A 125 9.60 7.71 4.98
N LYS A 126 10.13 6.89 4.06
CA LYS A 126 9.58 6.72 2.71
C LYS A 126 8.15 6.17 2.73
N ILE A 127 7.90 5.20 3.61
CA ILE A 127 6.57 4.59 3.75
C ILE A 127 5.60 5.56 4.42
N ILE A 128 6.06 6.31 5.42
CA ILE A 128 5.26 7.37 6.04
C ILE A 128 4.82 8.40 4.99
N THR A 129 5.75 8.91 4.18
CA THR A 129 5.43 9.84 3.09
C THR A 129 4.45 9.22 2.10
N GLN A 130 4.64 7.96 1.72
CA GLN A 130 3.74 7.28 0.80
C GLN A 130 2.31 7.17 1.37
N ILE A 131 2.17 6.79 2.64
CA ILE A 131 0.88 6.71 3.34
C ILE A 131 0.20 8.08 3.37
N LEU A 132 0.93 9.13 3.77
CA LEU A 132 0.42 10.51 3.83
C LEU A 132 -0.09 11.01 2.47
N LEU A 133 0.62 10.67 1.38
CA LEU A 133 0.21 11.04 0.03
C LEU A 133 -1.00 10.24 -0.46
N HIS A 134 -1.00 8.91 -0.30
CA HIS A 134 -2.10 8.04 -0.78
C HIS A 134 -3.41 8.34 -0.06
N GLN A 135 -3.36 8.66 1.22
CA GLN A 135 -4.55 8.92 2.04
C GLN A 135 -5.03 10.38 1.99
N ARG A 136 -4.42 11.25 1.17
CA ARG A 136 -4.80 12.67 1.09
C ARG A 136 -6.21 12.85 0.54
N SER A 137 -6.59 12.08 -0.48
CA SER A 137 -7.95 12.11 -1.04
C SER A 137 -8.98 11.63 -0.01
N LEU A 138 -8.63 10.60 0.76
CA LEU A 138 -9.46 10.07 1.84
C LEU A 138 -9.68 11.10 2.96
N LEU A 139 -8.64 11.84 3.35
CA LEU A 139 -8.79 12.94 4.31
C LEU A 139 -9.77 13.99 3.78
N LEU A 140 -9.61 14.42 2.52
CA LEU A 140 -10.49 15.44 1.93
C LEU A 140 -11.95 14.97 1.92
N LEU A 141 -12.18 13.71 1.55
CA LEU A 141 -13.52 13.13 1.51
C LEU A 141 -14.15 13.09 2.91
N GLY A 142 -13.38 12.68 3.93
CA GLY A 142 -13.85 12.63 5.32
C GLY A 142 -14.15 14.03 5.86
N LEU A 143 -13.29 15.00 5.62
CA LEU A 143 -13.54 16.40 6.03
C LEU A 143 -14.78 16.97 5.33
N LYS A 144 -15.00 16.62 4.05
CA LYS A 144 -16.20 17.04 3.32
C LYS A 144 -17.47 16.45 3.91
N GLN A 145 -17.46 15.17 4.31
CA GLN A 145 -18.59 14.52 5.00
C GLN A 145 -18.99 15.26 6.27
N HIS A 146 -18.00 15.71 7.04
CA HIS A 146 -18.21 16.41 8.32
C HIS A 146 -18.34 17.94 8.18
N GLY A 147 -18.41 18.49 6.96
CA GLY A 147 -18.52 19.94 6.73
C GLY A 147 -17.27 20.76 7.10
N ARG A 148 -16.13 20.10 7.34
CA ARG A 148 -14.86 20.67 7.81
C ARG A 148 -13.80 20.82 6.72
N GLN A 149 -14.24 20.97 5.46
CA GLN A 149 -13.34 21.04 4.30
C GLN A 149 -12.27 22.16 4.41
N ARG A 150 -12.57 23.25 5.12
CA ARG A 150 -11.64 24.37 5.34
C ARG A 150 -10.38 23.98 6.12
N GLU A 151 -10.42 22.90 6.90
CA GLU A 151 -9.30 22.43 7.73
C GLU A 151 -8.31 21.54 6.94
N PHE A 152 -8.60 21.25 5.67
CA PHE A 152 -7.80 20.31 4.88
C PHE A 152 -6.34 20.74 4.73
N GLU A 153 -6.10 22.00 4.38
CA GLU A 153 -4.74 22.53 4.20
C GLU A 153 -3.95 22.48 5.51
N ASP A 154 -4.61 22.82 6.62
CA ASP A 154 -4.02 22.77 7.96
C ASP A 154 -3.55 21.37 8.33
N HIS A 155 -4.38 20.36 8.11
CA HIS A 155 -4.02 18.97 8.39
C HIS A 155 -2.96 18.41 7.42
N VAL A 156 -2.80 18.99 6.23
CA VAL A 156 -1.81 18.58 5.22
C VAL A 156 -0.46 19.25 5.41
N MET A 157 -0.44 20.53 5.75
CA MET A 157 0.77 21.34 5.75
C MET A 157 1.43 21.44 7.13
N LYS A 158 0.66 21.37 8.22
CA LYS A 158 1.21 21.55 9.57
C LYS A 158 1.85 20.27 10.08
N ASP A 159 3.02 20.41 10.69
CA ASP A 159 3.83 19.34 11.28
C ASP A 159 4.14 19.55 12.78
N PRO A 160 3.14 19.90 13.62
CA PRO A 160 3.40 20.11 15.04
C PRO A 160 3.89 18.80 15.69
N PRO A 161 4.79 18.88 16.69
CA PRO A 161 5.18 17.71 17.47
C PRO A 161 3.97 16.95 18.00
N TYR A 162 4.03 15.62 17.99
CA TYR A 162 2.97 14.77 18.52
C TYR A 162 3.44 14.11 19.82
N LEU A 163 2.68 14.26 20.91
CA LEU A 163 2.98 13.64 22.19
C LEU A 163 2.26 12.29 22.29
N LEU A 164 3.03 11.21 22.36
CA LEU A 164 2.49 9.87 22.59
C LEU A 164 2.05 9.69 24.05
N PRO A 165 1.14 8.75 24.35
CA PRO A 165 0.76 8.41 25.73
C PRO A 165 1.94 7.99 26.62
N SER A 166 3.02 7.48 26.02
CA SER A 166 4.27 7.14 26.71
C SER A 166 5.10 8.35 27.14
N GLY A 167 4.70 9.57 26.78
CA GLY A 167 5.45 10.82 27.01
C GLY A 167 6.52 11.11 25.95
N LYS A 168 6.73 10.21 24.98
CA LYS A 168 7.66 10.43 23.87
C LYS A 168 7.10 11.45 22.88
N ARG A 169 7.94 12.39 22.46
CA ARG A 169 7.62 13.36 21.41
C ARG A 169 8.07 12.84 20.04
N LEU A 170 7.13 12.71 19.11
CA LEU A 170 7.40 12.47 17.70
C LEU A 170 7.59 13.81 16.98
N LEU A 171 8.47 13.82 15.97
CA LEU A 171 8.81 15.00 15.18
C LEU A 171 8.73 14.69 13.68
N GLY A 172 8.62 15.74 12.86
CA GLY A 172 8.61 15.64 11.40
C GLY A 172 7.56 14.68 10.86
N LEU A 173 7.95 13.82 9.91
CA LEU A 173 7.05 12.86 9.25
C LEU A 173 6.31 11.93 10.22
N GLN A 174 6.97 11.49 11.30
CA GLN A 174 6.34 10.64 12.31
C GLN A 174 5.23 11.38 13.06
N ALA A 175 5.46 12.65 13.40
CA ALA A 175 4.44 13.50 14.02
C ALA A 175 3.27 13.75 13.06
N MET A 176 3.57 14.08 11.80
CA MET A 176 2.57 14.28 10.76
C MET A 176 1.69 13.04 10.58
N LEU A 177 2.30 11.84 10.56
CA LEU A 177 1.54 10.59 10.47
C LEU A 177 0.67 10.37 11.70
N ALA A 178 1.19 10.58 12.91
CA ALA A 178 0.41 10.43 14.14
C ALA A 178 -0.82 11.37 14.17
N HIS A 179 -0.63 12.64 13.81
CA HIS A 179 -1.72 13.60 13.65
C HIS A 179 -2.70 13.15 12.56
N ARG A 180 -2.18 12.64 11.43
CA ARG A 180 -3.03 12.13 10.34
C ARG A 180 -3.88 10.94 10.78
N MET A 181 -3.29 9.98 11.51
CA MET A 181 -4.01 8.83 12.05
C MET A 181 -5.10 9.29 13.03
N ALA A 182 -4.80 10.25 13.91
CA ALA A 182 -5.77 10.79 14.86
C ALA A 182 -6.99 11.43 14.19
N ILE A 183 -6.79 12.33 13.21
CA ILE A 183 -7.92 12.95 12.50
C ILE A 183 -8.68 11.93 11.65
N GLN A 184 -7.99 10.97 11.02
CA GLN A 184 -8.70 9.92 10.28
C GLN A 184 -9.52 9.01 11.18
N LYS A 185 -9.07 8.75 12.41
CA LYS A 185 -9.85 8.03 13.41
C LYS A 185 -11.12 8.79 13.78
N GLU A 186 -11.02 10.11 13.93
CA GLU A 186 -12.18 10.96 14.18
C GLU A 186 -13.18 10.93 13.01
N LEU A 187 -12.70 11.00 11.77
CA LEU A 187 -13.55 11.08 10.58
C LEU A 187 -14.18 9.75 10.20
N TRP A 188 -13.42 8.65 10.28
CA TRP A 188 -13.78 7.33 9.75
C TRP A 188 -13.85 6.21 10.79
N GLY A 189 -13.33 6.45 12.00
CA GLY A 189 -13.22 5.42 13.03
C GLY A 189 -12.01 4.49 12.91
N PHE A 190 -11.05 4.79 12.03
CA PHE A 190 -9.86 3.97 11.79
C PHE A 190 -8.60 4.82 11.67
N ASP A 191 -7.45 4.21 11.96
CA ASP A 191 -6.17 4.92 12.06
C ASP A 191 -5.34 4.78 10.78
N LEU A 192 -5.35 3.59 10.17
CA LEU A 192 -4.60 3.28 8.96
C LEU A 192 -5.51 2.69 7.89
N PHE A 193 -5.22 2.97 6.62
CA PHE A 193 -6.08 2.62 5.49
C PHE A 193 -5.31 1.94 4.37
N ILE A 194 -5.94 0.93 3.79
CA ILE A 194 -5.45 0.19 2.62
C ILE A 194 -6.44 0.43 1.48
N ALA A 195 -5.93 0.80 0.30
CA ALA A 195 -6.76 1.00 -0.87
C ALA A 195 -7.24 -0.35 -1.43
N GLU A 196 -8.48 -0.41 -1.89
CA GLU A 196 -9.02 -1.61 -2.55
C GLU A 196 -8.23 -1.97 -3.82
N GLY A 197 -7.68 -0.97 -4.52
CA GLY A 197 -6.82 -1.18 -5.69
C GLY A 197 -5.48 -1.87 -5.40
N ASP A 198 -5.04 -1.91 -4.14
CA ASP A 198 -3.84 -2.64 -3.75
C ASP A 198 -4.12 -4.14 -3.51
N LEU A 199 -5.40 -4.52 -3.40
CA LEU A 199 -5.82 -5.87 -3.07
C LEU A 199 -5.79 -6.79 -4.29
N ILE A 200 -5.47 -8.06 -4.05
CA ILE A 200 -5.50 -9.13 -5.07
C ILE A 200 -6.80 -9.93 -4.99
N LYS A 201 -7.44 -9.89 -3.82
CA LYS A 201 -8.71 -10.55 -3.53
C LYS A 201 -9.80 -9.49 -3.32
N PRO A 202 -11.08 -9.84 -3.52
CA PRO A 202 -12.18 -8.97 -3.15
C PRO A 202 -12.04 -8.48 -1.71
N LYS A 203 -12.42 -7.23 -1.48
CA LYS A 203 -12.31 -6.54 -0.19
C LYS A 203 -12.89 -7.35 0.97
N GLU A 204 -14.05 -7.96 0.76
CA GLU A 204 -14.77 -8.74 1.77
C GLU A 204 -14.01 -10.02 2.15
N GLU A 205 -13.42 -10.69 1.16
CA GLU A 205 -12.61 -11.89 1.37
C GLU A 205 -11.33 -11.54 2.16
N PHE A 206 -10.67 -10.44 1.79
CA PHE A 206 -9.48 -9.95 2.48
C PHE A 206 -9.76 -9.59 3.94
N ILE A 207 -10.84 -8.86 4.22
CA ILE A 207 -11.27 -8.53 5.59
C ILE A 207 -11.60 -9.81 6.36
N GLY A 208 -12.32 -10.75 5.74
CA GLY A 208 -12.66 -12.04 6.34
C GLY A 208 -11.42 -12.84 6.73
N MET A 209 -10.41 -12.87 5.86
CA MET A 209 -9.10 -13.47 6.16
C MET A 209 -8.42 -12.78 7.34
N ALA A 210 -8.30 -11.45 7.30
CA ALA A 210 -7.64 -10.67 8.34
C ALA A 210 -8.29 -10.86 9.72
N ARG A 211 -9.63 -10.88 9.78
CA ARG A 211 -10.38 -11.13 11.02
C ARG A 211 -10.11 -12.52 11.60
N ARG A 212 -9.93 -13.56 10.75
CA ARG A 212 -9.58 -14.91 11.22
C ARG A 212 -8.19 -14.95 11.86
N TYR A 213 -7.19 -14.30 11.25
CA TYR A 213 -5.86 -14.18 11.84
C TYR A 213 -5.88 -13.38 13.15
N LEU A 214 -6.62 -12.27 13.18
CA LEU A 214 -6.80 -11.46 14.39
C LEU A 214 -7.41 -12.28 15.54
N ALA A 215 -8.50 -13.00 15.28
CA ALA A 215 -9.15 -13.85 16.27
C ALA A 215 -8.23 -14.98 16.77
N ALA A 216 -7.48 -15.63 15.87
CA ALA A 216 -6.52 -16.67 16.22
C ALA A 216 -5.38 -16.13 17.12
N SER A 217 -4.87 -14.93 16.83
CA SER A 217 -3.80 -14.30 17.61
C SER A 217 -4.22 -14.04 19.07
N HIS A 218 -5.46 -13.59 19.28
CA HIS A 218 -6.00 -13.35 20.62
C HIS A 218 -6.24 -14.64 21.39
N SER A 219 -6.62 -15.72 20.71
CA SER A 219 -6.71 -17.05 21.34
C SER A 219 -5.34 -17.52 21.83
N ASN A 220 -4.31 -17.37 21.00
CA ASN A 220 -2.96 -17.81 21.33
C ASN A 220 -2.38 -17.04 22.53
N GLN A 221 -2.66 -15.73 22.62
CA GLN A 221 -2.22 -14.89 23.73
C GLN A 221 -2.83 -15.29 25.08
N LYS A 222 -4.08 -15.80 25.09
CA LYS A 222 -4.73 -16.31 26.31
C LYS A 222 -4.13 -17.63 26.81
N ILE A 223 -3.51 -18.41 25.92
CA ILE A 223 -2.85 -19.66 26.27
C ILE A 223 -1.49 -19.36 26.91
N THR A 224 -0.72 -18.43 26.34
CA THR A 224 0.61 -18.05 26.84
C THR A 224 0.59 -17.28 28.16
N THR A 225 -0.50 -16.63 28.55
CA THR A 225 -0.62 -15.94 29.86
C THR A 225 -1.15 -16.83 30.98
N LYS A 226 -1.55 -18.07 30.67
CA LYS A 226 -2.06 -19.05 31.63
C LYS A 226 -1.08 -20.19 31.95
N GLY A 227 0.09 -20.22 31.31
CA GLY A 227 1.20 -21.12 31.63
C GLY A 227 2.32 -20.35 32.30
#